data_AF-A0A679JP47-F1
#
_entry.id   AF-A0A679JP47-F1
#
_cell.length_a   1.000
_cell.length_b   1.000
_cell.length_c   1.000
_cell.angle_alpha   90.00
_cell.angle_beta   90.00
_cell.angle_gamma   90.00
#
_symmetry.space_group_name_H-M   'P 1'
#
loop_
_entity.id
_entity.type
_entity.pdbx_description
1 polymer ?
#
loop_
_entity_poly.entity_id
_entity_poly.type
_entity_poly.pdbx_seq_one_letter_code
_entity_poly.pdbx_strand_id
1 'polypeptide(L)'
;MGRRRASTSARTVLLLAPLGLIALIFGQGSSPSRTSSPPPVQYVSLPADPPGVEAVATPSAPSQPAASVVPPPETLYVSGHKVPLRAEANGKAAILDRFGPGEAVTVLARSNEWVQVRNERTQREGWIAKKRLRDEAPEQFEKPVKPTISPSVALGTAAIAKLLITASIDAYPSSCACPYQSDRGGRSCGRRSAYSRPGGFAPLCYAKDITPEMVASYRASH
;
A
#
# COMPACT_ATOMS: atom_id res chain seq x y z
N MET A 1 41.57 -49.58 13.75
CA MET A 1 41.50 -50.05 15.16
C MET A 1 41.17 -48.88 16.07
N GLY A 2 39.97 -48.88 16.68
CA GLY A 2 39.59 -48.25 17.96
C GLY A 2 39.85 -46.74 18.19
N ARG A 3 38.96 -45.94 18.78
CA ARG A 3 37.81 -46.24 19.63
C ARG A 3 36.74 -45.15 19.47
N ARG A 4 35.49 -45.60 19.48
CA ARG A 4 34.27 -44.82 19.70
C ARG A 4 34.30 -44.20 21.10
N ARG A 5 33.83 -42.95 21.26
CA ARG A 5 32.97 -42.54 22.38
C ARG A 5 31.99 -41.47 21.90
N ALA A 6 30.72 -41.86 21.86
CA ALA A 6 29.58 -40.97 21.85
C ALA A 6 29.45 -40.32 23.24
N SER A 7 29.01 -39.06 23.30
CA SER A 7 28.29 -38.52 24.45
C SER A 7 27.29 -37.49 23.97
N THR A 8 26.06 -37.96 23.84
CA THR A 8 24.81 -37.25 24.08
C THR A 8 24.92 -36.33 25.30
N SER A 9 24.32 -35.14 25.29
CA SER A 9 22.98 -34.96 25.88
C SER A 9 22.59 -33.49 26.08
N ALA A 10 21.27 -33.28 26.04
CA ALA A 10 20.48 -32.29 26.78
C ALA A 10 20.43 -30.85 26.24
N ARG A 11 19.57 -30.66 25.23
CA ARG A 11 18.71 -29.48 25.14
C ARG A 11 17.67 -29.57 26.27
N THR A 12 17.69 -28.60 27.19
CA THR A 12 16.67 -28.46 28.24
C THR A 12 15.90 -27.17 28.00
N VAL A 13 14.69 -27.30 27.45
CA VAL A 13 13.64 -26.27 27.42
C VAL A 13 12.42 -26.89 28.10
N LEU A 14 11.98 -26.32 29.23
CA LEU A 14 10.60 -26.37 29.76
C LEU A 14 10.59 -25.52 31.05
N LEU A 15 10.07 -24.30 31.01
CA LEU A 15 8.72 -23.90 31.44
C LEU A 15 8.43 -24.12 32.93
N LEU A 16 8.51 -23.03 33.69
CA LEU A 16 7.94 -22.90 35.03
C LEU A 16 6.52 -22.30 34.91
N ALA A 17 5.54 -23.03 35.46
CA ALA A 17 4.17 -22.61 35.79
C ALA A 17 4.18 -21.74 37.09
N PRO A 18 3.07 -21.33 37.76
CA PRO A 18 1.64 -21.64 37.54
C PRO A 18 0.60 -20.51 37.89
N LEU A 19 -0.70 -20.85 37.69
CA LEU A 19 -1.91 -20.46 38.46
C LEU A 19 -2.34 -18.99 38.62
N GLY A 20 -3.55 -18.70 38.12
CA GLY A 20 -4.33 -17.49 38.45
C GLY A 20 -5.81 -17.65 38.10
N LEU A 21 -6.54 -18.34 38.97
CA LEU A 21 -7.99 -18.53 38.95
C LEU A 21 -8.69 -17.24 39.47
N ILE A 22 -9.49 -16.55 38.64
CA ILE A 22 -10.54 -15.64 39.13
C ILE A 22 -11.79 -15.87 38.28
N ALA A 23 -12.70 -16.66 38.84
CA ALA A 23 -14.13 -16.53 38.57
C ALA A 23 -14.68 -15.47 39.54
N LEU A 24 -15.61 -14.62 39.08
CA LEU A 24 -16.87 -14.30 39.76
C LEU A 24 -17.66 -13.22 38.98
N ILE A 25 -18.75 -13.66 38.33
CA ILE A 25 -20.14 -13.17 38.41
C ILE A 25 -20.38 -11.64 38.43
N PHE A 26 -21.09 -11.12 37.40
CA PHE A 26 -22.26 -10.21 37.47
C PHE A 26 -22.95 -10.31 36.09
N GLY A 27 -24.15 -10.87 35.95
CA GLY A 27 -25.44 -10.27 36.34
C GLY A 27 -26.16 -9.81 35.07
N GLN A 28 -26.87 -10.71 34.37
CA GLN A 28 -28.34 -10.79 34.35
C GLN A 28 -29.06 -9.44 34.16
N GLY A 29 -29.55 -9.22 32.94
CA GLY A 29 -30.45 -8.15 32.56
C GLY A 29 -31.33 -8.59 31.39
N SER A 30 -32.24 -9.53 31.67
CA SER A 30 -33.27 -9.99 30.75
C SER A 30 -34.41 -8.97 30.65
N SER A 31 -34.76 -8.58 29.41
CA SER A 31 -36.11 -8.44 28.80
C SER A 31 -37.22 -7.62 29.53
N PRO A 32 -38.23 -7.02 28.82
CA PRO A 32 -38.95 -7.68 27.72
C PRO A 32 -39.48 -6.82 26.55
N SER A 33 -39.58 -7.53 25.41
CA SER A 33 -40.74 -7.65 24.53
C SER A 33 -41.56 -6.41 24.15
N ARG A 34 -41.65 -6.17 22.84
CA ARG A 34 -42.95 -6.04 22.17
C ARG A 34 -42.87 -6.52 20.72
N THR A 35 -43.19 -7.81 20.56
CA THR A 35 -43.78 -8.38 19.35
C THR A 35 -45.14 -7.71 19.13
N SER A 36 -45.38 -7.13 17.95
CA SER A 36 -46.75 -6.93 17.47
C SER A 36 -46.76 -6.95 15.94
N SER A 37 -47.33 -8.04 15.43
CA SER A 37 -47.71 -8.37 14.07
C SER A 37 -48.89 -9.36 14.23
N PRO A 38 -49.84 -9.54 13.30
CA PRO A 38 -50.50 -8.65 12.33
C PRO A 38 -52.03 -8.62 12.63
N PRO A 39 -52.96 -8.23 11.72
CA PRO A 39 -53.46 -9.12 10.66
C PRO A 39 -53.79 -8.42 9.32
N PRO A 40 -54.10 -9.18 8.24
CA PRO A 40 -54.31 -8.65 6.90
C PRO A 40 -55.74 -8.13 6.74
N VAL A 41 -55.92 -6.99 6.09
CA VAL A 41 -57.24 -6.52 5.65
C VAL A 41 -57.23 -6.23 4.16
N GLN A 42 -58.26 -6.78 3.54
CA GLN A 42 -58.40 -7.03 2.12
C GLN A 42 -58.62 -5.75 1.32
N TYR A 43 -58.00 -5.69 0.16
CA TYR A 43 -58.31 -4.72 -0.89
C TYR A 43 -59.66 -5.11 -1.50
N VAL A 44 -60.69 -4.27 -1.31
CA VAL A 44 -61.95 -4.39 -2.07
C VAL A 44 -62.42 -2.99 -2.49
N SER A 45 -62.40 -2.82 -3.82
CA SER A 45 -63.30 -2.03 -4.66
C SER A 45 -63.25 -0.50 -4.64
N LEU A 46 -62.85 0.00 -5.82
CA LEU A 46 -63.32 1.23 -6.45
C LEU A 46 -64.84 1.43 -6.35
N PRO A 47 -65.28 2.69 -6.40
CA PRO A 47 -66.35 3.04 -7.33
C PRO A 47 -65.98 4.21 -8.26
N ALA A 48 -66.70 4.18 -9.38
CA ALA A 48 -66.57 4.94 -10.60
C ALA A 48 -66.75 6.47 -10.47
N ASP A 49 -66.16 7.14 -11.46
CA ASP A 49 -66.27 8.54 -11.87
C ASP A 49 -67.64 9.22 -11.69
N PRO A 50 -67.61 10.56 -11.56
CA PRO A 50 -68.54 11.41 -12.31
C PRO A 50 -67.82 12.17 -13.45
N PRO A 51 -68.55 12.50 -14.53
CA PRO A 51 -67.98 13.07 -15.75
C PRO A 51 -67.84 14.59 -15.68
N GLY A 52 -66.77 15.08 -16.31
CA GLY A 52 -66.76 16.30 -17.13
C GLY A 52 -66.87 17.65 -16.42
N VAL A 53 -65.78 18.41 -16.45
CA VAL A 53 -65.78 19.75 -17.06
C VAL A 53 -64.39 20.07 -17.64
N GLU A 54 -64.39 20.19 -18.97
CA GLU A 54 -63.71 21.21 -19.79
C GLU A 54 -62.19 21.46 -19.67
N ALA A 55 -61.54 21.11 -20.79
CA ALA A 55 -60.64 21.98 -21.56
C ALA A 55 -59.16 22.07 -21.15
N VAL A 56 -58.32 21.23 -21.77
CA VAL A 56 -57.52 21.52 -22.99
C VAL A 56 -56.32 20.55 -23.01
N ALA A 57 -56.23 19.74 -24.07
CA ALA A 57 -55.11 18.86 -24.41
C ALA A 57 -53.78 19.66 -24.52
N THR A 58 -52.61 19.20 -24.11
CA THR A 58 -51.91 17.94 -24.44
C THR A 58 -50.73 17.79 -23.48
N PRO A 59 -50.37 16.56 -23.04
CA PRO A 59 -49.24 16.31 -22.15
C PRO A 59 -47.91 16.52 -22.88
N SER A 60 -47.23 17.62 -22.60
CA SER A 60 -45.79 17.68 -22.83
C SER A 60 -45.12 16.97 -21.68
N ALA A 61 -44.47 15.85 -22.01
CA ALA A 61 -43.61 15.05 -21.16
C ALA A 61 -42.81 15.92 -20.17
N PRO A 62 -42.47 15.40 -18.97
CA PRO A 62 -41.49 16.05 -18.11
C PRO A 62 -40.26 16.32 -18.97
N SER A 63 -40.10 17.58 -19.33
CA SER A 63 -38.92 18.09 -19.99
C SER A 63 -37.87 17.99 -18.90
N GLN A 64 -37.21 16.83 -18.85
CA GLN A 64 -35.84 16.72 -18.34
C GLN A 64 -35.17 18.01 -18.80
N PRO A 65 -34.81 18.93 -17.88
CA PRO A 65 -33.90 19.98 -18.24
C PRO A 65 -32.73 19.25 -18.87
N ALA A 66 -32.53 19.54 -20.16
CA ALA A 66 -31.52 18.95 -20.99
C ALA A 66 -30.30 18.70 -20.13
N ALA A 67 -29.79 17.46 -20.17
CA ALA A 67 -28.45 17.14 -19.73
C ALA A 67 -27.55 18.27 -20.24
N SER A 68 -27.29 19.24 -19.36
CA SER A 68 -26.26 20.23 -19.58
C SER A 68 -25.04 19.35 -19.69
N VAL A 69 -24.43 19.35 -20.86
CA VAL A 69 -23.12 18.77 -21.06
C VAL A 69 -22.25 19.40 -19.99
N VAL A 70 -22.13 18.71 -18.84
CA VAL A 70 -21.44 19.23 -17.67
C VAL A 70 -20.00 19.36 -18.14
N PRO A 71 -19.43 20.57 -18.22
CA PRO A 71 -18.01 20.70 -18.50
C PRO A 71 -17.28 19.86 -17.45
N PRO A 72 -16.25 19.09 -17.82
CA PRO A 72 -15.52 18.28 -16.86
C PRO A 72 -15.14 19.14 -15.66
N PRO A 73 -15.38 18.69 -14.41
CA PRO A 73 -14.94 19.42 -13.24
C PRO A 73 -13.43 19.65 -13.36
N GLU A 74 -13.02 20.92 -13.36
CA GLU A 74 -11.62 21.29 -13.39
C GLU A 74 -10.95 20.70 -12.16
N THR A 75 -10.09 19.69 -12.37
CA THR A 75 -9.43 18.96 -11.31
C THR A 75 -8.04 19.53 -11.13
N LEU A 76 -7.73 19.97 -9.91
CA LEU A 76 -6.39 20.41 -9.52
C LEU A 76 -5.78 19.45 -8.52
N TYR A 77 -4.46 19.47 -8.44
CA TYR A 77 -3.69 18.59 -7.58
C TYR A 77 -2.98 19.37 -6.49
N VAL A 78 -3.15 18.91 -5.26
CA VAL A 78 -2.53 19.55 -4.09
C VAL A 78 -1.02 19.32 -4.12
N SER A 79 -0.25 20.42 -4.09
CA SER A 79 1.20 20.41 -4.04
C SER A 79 1.71 20.73 -2.64
N GLY A 80 2.41 19.76 -2.06
CA GLY A 80 3.02 19.85 -0.73
C GLY A 80 2.37 18.94 0.31
N HIS A 81 3.07 18.73 1.41
CA HIS A 81 2.58 17.90 2.51
C HIS A 81 1.71 18.71 3.46
N LYS A 82 0.58 18.15 3.88
CA LYS A 82 -0.31 18.71 4.91
C LYS A 82 -0.83 20.11 4.55
N VAL A 83 -1.24 20.32 3.30
CA VAL A 83 -1.80 21.60 2.83
C VAL A 83 -3.16 21.82 3.49
N PRO A 84 -3.38 22.94 4.20
CA PRO A 84 -4.64 23.18 4.90
C PRO A 84 -5.76 23.53 3.93
N LEU A 85 -6.90 22.85 4.07
CA LEU A 85 -8.20 23.27 3.56
C LEU A 85 -8.84 24.21 4.58
N ARG A 86 -9.23 25.40 4.16
CA ARG A 86 -9.75 26.44 5.07
C ARG A 86 -11.22 26.72 4.85
N ALA A 87 -11.90 27.22 5.88
CA ALA A 87 -13.32 27.60 5.77
C ALA A 87 -13.56 28.83 4.86
N GLU A 88 -12.59 29.73 4.77
CA GLU A 88 -12.68 30.98 4.00
C GLU A 88 -11.42 31.21 3.17
N ALA A 89 -11.52 32.08 2.15
CA ALA A 89 -10.46 32.50 1.25
C ALA A 89 -9.41 33.42 1.92
N ASN A 90 -8.90 33.04 3.10
CA ASN A 90 -7.92 33.81 3.83
C ASN A 90 -6.94 32.94 4.65
N GLY A 91 -5.75 33.47 4.92
CA GLY A 91 -4.66 32.74 5.59
C GLY A 91 -4.82 32.59 7.11
N LYS A 92 -5.83 33.23 7.71
CA LYS A 92 -6.09 33.22 9.16
C LYS A 92 -7.33 32.39 9.53
N ALA A 93 -8.08 31.90 8.54
CA ALA A 93 -9.31 31.14 8.73
C ALA A 93 -9.08 29.78 9.38
N ALA A 94 -10.14 29.25 9.98
CA ALA A 94 -10.15 27.91 10.54
C ALA A 94 -9.79 26.84 9.48
N ILE A 95 -8.98 25.87 9.89
CA ILE A 95 -8.56 24.75 9.05
C ILE A 95 -9.59 23.63 9.21
N LEU A 96 -10.28 23.29 8.13
CA LEU A 96 -11.28 22.22 8.07
C LEU A 96 -10.62 20.84 7.88
N ASP A 97 -9.56 20.76 7.06
CA ASP A 97 -8.85 19.52 6.77
C ASP A 97 -7.40 19.79 6.31
N ARG A 98 -6.61 18.73 6.11
CA ARG A 98 -5.24 18.80 5.60
C ARG A 98 -5.00 17.75 4.52
N PHE A 99 -4.71 18.21 3.31
CA PHE A 99 -4.45 17.33 2.17
C PHE A 99 -2.98 16.93 2.04
N GLY A 100 -2.77 15.72 1.53
CA GLY A 100 -1.48 15.20 1.14
C GLY A 100 -1.06 15.69 -0.24
N PRO A 101 0.21 15.47 -0.63
CA PRO A 101 0.66 15.77 -1.99
C PRO A 101 -0.04 14.86 -2.99
N GLY A 102 -0.43 15.42 -4.13
CA GLY A 102 -1.09 14.70 -5.22
C GLY A 102 -2.56 14.36 -4.97
N GLU A 103 -3.17 14.85 -3.90
CA GLU A 103 -4.62 14.72 -3.72
C GLU A 103 -5.32 15.49 -4.85
N ALA A 104 -6.16 14.78 -5.61
CA ALA A 104 -7.02 15.38 -6.63
C ALA A 104 -8.20 16.09 -5.95
N VAL A 105 -8.45 17.34 -6.33
CA VAL A 105 -9.53 18.16 -5.81
C VAL A 105 -10.27 18.85 -6.94
N THR A 106 -11.60 18.87 -6.85
CA THR A 106 -12.48 19.48 -7.84
C THR A 106 -12.62 20.97 -7.54
N VAL A 107 -12.38 21.83 -8.53
CA VAL A 107 -12.51 23.28 -8.37
C VAL A 107 -13.97 23.69 -8.48
N LEU A 108 -14.45 24.40 -7.47
CA LEU A 108 -15.80 24.99 -7.45
C LEU A 108 -15.78 26.49 -7.79
N ALA A 109 -14.79 27.22 -7.26
CA ALA A 109 -14.66 28.65 -7.50
C ALA A 109 -13.19 29.11 -7.38
N ARG A 110 -12.82 30.19 -8.07
CA ARG A 110 -11.49 30.83 -7.99
C ARG A 110 -11.67 32.25 -7.46
N SER A 111 -10.93 32.64 -6.42
CA SER A 111 -10.98 33.96 -5.78
C SER A 111 -9.57 34.45 -5.43
N ASN A 112 -9.04 35.38 -6.23
CA ASN A 112 -7.72 35.97 -6.03
C ASN A 112 -6.61 34.90 -5.90
N GLU A 113 -5.96 34.82 -4.74
CA GLU A 113 -4.93 33.83 -4.40
C GLU A 113 -5.50 32.51 -3.85
N TRP A 114 -6.82 32.34 -3.83
CA TRP A 114 -7.51 31.20 -3.25
C TRP A 114 -8.39 30.51 -4.29
N VAL A 115 -8.51 29.20 -4.13
CA VAL A 115 -9.37 28.36 -4.94
C VAL A 115 -10.24 27.56 -3.99
N GLN A 116 -11.55 27.68 -4.16
CA GLN A 116 -12.50 26.84 -3.47
C GLN A 116 -12.52 25.48 -4.17
N VAL A 117 -12.23 24.46 -3.40
CA VAL A 117 -12.14 23.09 -3.88
C VAL A 117 -13.02 22.17 -3.05
N ARG A 118 -13.48 21.10 -3.67
CA ARG A 118 -14.16 19.99 -3.03
C ARG A 118 -13.33 18.72 -3.23
N ASN A 119 -13.13 17.98 -2.14
CA ASN A 119 -12.53 16.66 -2.21
C ASN A 119 -13.65 15.62 -2.40
N GLU A 120 -13.58 14.83 -3.46
CA GLU A 120 -14.63 13.87 -3.78
C GLU A 120 -14.68 12.68 -2.81
N ARG A 121 -13.55 12.34 -2.20
CA ARG A 121 -13.46 11.22 -1.25
C ARG A 121 -14.07 11.57 0.11
N THR A 122 -13.81 12.77 0.61
CA THR A 122 -14.30 13.22 1.93
C THR A 122 -15.54 14.10 1.85
N GLN A 123 -15.97 14.48 0.65
CA GLN A 123 -17.03 15.46 0.38
C GLN A 123 -16.84 16.78 1.13
N ARG A 124 -15.61 17.07 1.57
CA ARG A 124 -15.26 18.32 2.26
C ARG A 124 -14.95 19.39 1.23
N GLU A 125 -15.48 20.58 1.48
CA GLU A 125 -15.25 21.76 0.68
C GLU A 125 -14.59 22.88 1.51
N GLY A 126 -13.85 23.74 0.83
CA GLY A 126 -13.17 24.87 1.44
C GLY A 126 -12.17 25.51 0.50
N TRP A 127 -11.34 26.39 1.04
CA TRP A 127 -10.40 27.21 0.29
C TRP A 127 -8.96 26.76 0.47
N ILE A 128 -8.24 26.62 -0.65
CA ILE A 128 -6.81 26.33 -0.70
C ILE A 128 -6.12 27.45 -1.49
N ALA A 129 -4.91 27.83 -1.07
CA ALA A 129 -4.13 28.84 -1.78
C ALA A 129 -3.70 28.33 -3.17
N LYS A 130 -3.88 29.14 -4.22
CA LYS A 130 -3.56 28.82 -5.63
C LYS A 130 -2.13 28.29 -5.80
N LYS A 131 -1.15 28.85 -5.09
CA LYS A 131 0.26 28.40 -5.10
C LYS A 131 0.49 26.97 -4.60
N ARG A 132 -0.51 26.36 -3.98
CA ARG A 132 -0.50 24.98 -3.48
C ARG A 132 -1.29 24.05 -4.38
N LEU A 133 -1.79 24.51 -5.52
CA LEU A 133 -2.52 23.71 -6.48
C LEU A 133 -1.75 23.68 -7.80
N ARG A 134 -1.82 22.56 -8.51
CA ARG A 134 -1.24 22.34 -9.84
C ARG A 134 -2.33 21.85 -10.77
N ASP A 135 -2.29 22.31 -12.01
CA ASP A 135 -3.25 21.90 -13.02
C ASP A 135 -2.96 20.49 -13.54
N GLU A 136 -1.69 20.09 -13.50
CA GLU A 136 -1.25 18.75 -13.85
C GLU A 136 -1.23 17.86 -12.61
N ALA A 137 -1.71 16.63 -12.79
CA ALA A 137 -1.43 15.56 -11.84
C ALA A 137 0.07 15.58 -11.60
N PRO A 138 0.56 15.43 -10.37
CA PRO A 138 1.87 14.82 -10.27
C PRO A 138 1.71 13.44 -10.90
N GLU A 139 2.01 13.34 -12.21
CA GLU A 139 2.35 12.11 -12.91
C GLU A 139 3.59 11.57 -12.23
N GLN A 140 3.37 11.02 -11.04
CA GLN A 140 4.32 10.39 -10.17
C GLN A 140 5.53 11.26 -9.80
N PHE A 141 5.83 11.26 -8.51
CA PHE A 141 7.22 11.43 -8.10
C PHE A 141 8.01 10.19 -8.57
N GLU A 142 8.32 10.12 -9.86
CA GLU A 142 9.45 9.39 -10.41
C GLU A 142 10.73 10.07 -9.92
N LYS A 143 11.03 9.90 -8.63
CA LYS A 143 12.43 9.55 -8.30
C LYS A 143 12.74 8.32 -9.15
N PRO A 144 13.99 8.12 -9.63
CA PRO A 144 14.34 6.86 -10.28
C PRO A 144 13.83 5.73 -9.38
N VAL A 145 12.76 5.07 -9.81
CA VAL A 145 12.19 3.97 -9.06
C VAL A 145 13.23 2.90 -9.27
N LYS A 146 14.18 2.82 -8.33
CA LYS A 146 15.04 1.64 -8.20
C LYS A 146 14.08 0.47 -8.29
N PRO A 147 14.18 -0.41 -9.29
CA PRO A 147 13.09 -1.28 -9.66
C PRO A 147 12.69 -2.10 -8.43
N THR A 148 11.52 -1.77 -7.86
CA THR A 148 10.89 -2.59 -6.84
C THR A 148 10.30 -3.76 -7.59
N ILE A 149 11.18 -4.70 -7.93
CA ILE A 149 10.78 -6.03 -8.35
C ILE A 149 10.10 -6.62 -7.13
N SER A 150 8.76 -6.65 -7.14
CA SER A 150 7.98 -7.43 -6.20
C SER A 150 8.61 -8.82 -6.08
N PRO A 151 8.87 -9.34 -4.88
CA PRO A 151 9.69 -10.54 -4.66
C PRO A 151 9.08 -11.84 -5.24
N SER A 152 7.97 -11.77 -5.96
CA SER A 152 7.09 -12.91 -6.22
C SER A 152 7.01 -13.43 -7.67
N VAL A 153 7.77 -12.94 -8.65
CA VAL A 153 7.48 -13.34 -10.06
C VAL A 153 8.59 -14.09 -10.79
N ALA A 154 9.85 -13.97 -10.41
CA ALA A 154 10.93 -14.82 -10.93
C ALA A 154 12.06 -14.76 -9.93
N LEU A 155 12.87 -15.82 -9.84
CA LEU A 155 14.04 -15.88 -8.94
C LEU A 155 14.74 -14.51 -8.92
N GLY A 156 14.59 -13.80 -7.79
CA GLY A 156 14.92 -12.39 -7.72
C GLY A 156 16.40 -12.17 -8.04
N THR A 157 16.75 -11.01 -8.60
CA THR A 157 18.16 -10.67 -8.92
C THR A 157 19.10 -10.91 -7.74
N ALA A 158 18.66 -10.60 -6.51
CA ALA A 158 19.41 -10.87 -5.29
C ALA A 158 19.59 -12.36 -4.99
N ALA A 159 18.59 -13.20 -5.29
CA ALA A 159 18.68 -14.65 -5.15
C ALA A 159 19.64 -15.24 -6.18
N ILE A 160 19.58 -14.79 -7.44
CA ILE A 160 20.52 -15.21 -8.50
C ILE A 160 21.95 -14.78 -8.14
N ALA A 161 22.15 -13.54 -7.68
CA ALA A 161 23.45 -13.06 -7.23
C ALA A 161 24.03 -13.95 -6.12
N LYS A 162 23.20 -14.37 -5.16
CA LYS A 162 23.62 -15.30 -4.11
C LYS A 162 24.04 -16.66 -4.69
N LEU A 163 23.30 -17.21 -5.64
CA LEU A 163 23.64 -18.49 -6.28
C LEU A 163 24.95 -18.39 -7.07
N LEU A 164 25.16 -17.31 -7.82
CA LEU A 164 26.42 -17.08 -8.54
C LEU A 164 27.62 -16.95 -7.60
N ILE A 165 27.47 -16.22 -6.49
CA ILE A 165 28.52 -16.10 -5.46
C ILE A 165 28.80 -17.47 -4.83
N THR A 166 27.77 -18.22 -4.45
CA THR A 166 27.92 -19.58 -3.90
C THR A 166 28.62 -20.51 -4.88
N ALA A 167 28.17 -20.55 -6.14
CA ALA A 167 28.80 -21.37 -7.17
C ALA A 167 30.28 -20.99 -7.39
N SER A 168 30.61 -19.69 -7.36
CA SER A 168 31.99 -19.25 -7.48
C SER A 168 32.87 -19.65 -6.28
N ILE A 169 32.30 -19.66 -5.08
CA ILE A 169 33.01 -20.09 -3.87
C ILE A 169 33.22 -21.61 -3.89
N ASP A 170 32.20 -22.37 -4.27
CA ASP A 170 32.23 -23.83 -4.30
C ASP A 170 33.18 -24.37 -5.39
N ALA A 171 33.30 -23.65 -6.50
CA ALA A 171 34.26 -23.97 -7.56
C ALA A 171 35.73 -23.75 -7.14
N TYR A 172 35.98 -22.98 -6.07
CA TYR A 172 37.34 -22.66 -5.65
C TYR A 172 37.90 -23.76 -4.71
N PRO A 173 39.09 -24.34 -5.00
CA PRO A 173 39.55 -25.58 -4.36
C PRO A 173 40.03 -25.45 -2.90
N SER A 174 40.04 -24.24 -2.31
CA SER A 174 40.50 -24.05 -0.93
C SER A 174 39.56 -23.18 -0.10
N SER A 175 39.69 -23.24 1.23
CA SER A 175 38.77 -22.56 2.16
C SER A 175 38.80 -21.03 2.11
N CYS A 176 39.78 -20.43 1.42
CA CYS A 176 39.99 -18.97 1.38
C CYS A 176 39.69 -18.36 0.00
N ALA A 177 38.52 -18.63 -0.57
CA ALA A 177 38.06 -17.94 -1.78
C ALA A 177 37.85 -16.44 -1.51
N CYS A 178 37.09 -16.14 -0.46
CA CYS A 178 36.62 -14.79 -0.14
C CYS A 178 37.17 -14.26 1.19
N PRO A 179 37.25 -12.92 1.37
CA PRO A 179 37.91 -12.32 2.54
C PRO A 179 37.21 -12.65 3.86
N TYR A 180 35.91 -12.86 3.82
CA TYR A 180 35.07 -13.13 5.00
C TYR A 180 35.01 -14.61 5.40
N GLN A 181 35.64 -15.51 4.65
CA GLN A 181 35.71 -16.92 5.03
C GLN A 181 36.80 -17.17 6.08
N SER A 182 36.76 -18.35 6.68
CA SER A 182 37.77 -18.82 7.63
C SER A 182 38.54 -20.00 7.05
N ASP A 183 39.83 -20.09 7.39
CA ASP A 183 40.65 -21.26 7.05
C ASP A 183 40.30 -22.47 7.94
N ARG A 184 40.88 -23.64 7.63
CA ARG A 184 40.67 -24.88 8.40
C ARG A 184 41.06 -24.76 9.88
N GLY A 185 41.87 -23.77 10.24
CA GLY A 185 42.24 -23.46 11.62
C GLY A 185 41.34 -22.40 12.27
N GLY A 186 40.25 -21.99 11.61
CA GLY A 186 39.30 -21.01 12.11
C GLY A 186 39.76 -19.56 11.97
N ARG A 187 40.91 -19.28 11.34
CA ARG A 187 41.40 -17.90 11.16
C ARG A 187 40.74 -17.26 9.95
N SER A 188 40.31 -16.00 10.08
CA SER A 188 39.76 -15.25 8.94
C SER A 188 40.76 -15.17 7.79
N CYS A 189 40.28 -15.37 6.56
CA CYS A 189 41.10 -15.33 5.36
C CYS A 189 41.58 -13.90 5.07
N GLY A 190 40.67 -12.92 5.13
CA GLY A 190 40.98 -11.50 4.94
C GLY A 190 41.83 -11.27 3.68
N ARG A 191 42.96 -10.59 3.84
CA ARG A 191 43.93 -10.30 2.76
C ARG A 191 44.59 -11.55 2.15
N ARG A 192 44.50 -12.72 2.81
CA ARG A 192 45.03 -14.00 2.30
C ARG A 192 44.07 -14.69 1.32
N SER A 193 42.84 -14.20 1.20
CA SER A 193 41.85 -14.74 0.27
C SER A 193 42.26 -14.58 -1.19
N ALA A 194 41.80 -15.47 -2.06
CA ALA A 194 42.03 -15.37 -3.50
C ALA A 194 41.54 -14.01 -4.05
N TYR A 195 40.33 -13.59 -3.66
CA TYR A 195 39.76 -12.27 -4.00
C TYR A 195 40.67 -11.07 -3.68
N SER A 196 41.44 -11.14 -2.59
CA SER A 196 42.26 -10.01 -2.12
C SER A 196 43.69 -10.02 -2.65
N ARG A 197 44.17 -11.13 -3.24
CA ARG A 197 45.56 -11.28 -3.65
C ARG A 197 45.74 -10.78 -5.10
N PRO A 198 46.78 -9.96 -5.37
CA PRO A 198 47.06 -9.52 -6.74
C PRO A 198 47.53 -10.70 -7.61
N GLY A 199 47.03 -10.78 -8.84
CA GLY A 199 47.48 -11.73 -9.87
C GLY A 199 47.05 -13.19 -9.68
N GLY A 200 45.96 -13.45 -8.94
CA GLY A 200 45.44 -14.79 -8.68
C GLY A 200 44.00 -15.04 -9.19
N PHE A 201 43.42 -16.15 -8.71
CA PHE A 201 42.00 -16.49 -8.90
C PHE A 201 41.09 -15.34 -8.41
N ALA A 202 40.10 -14.95 -9.21
CA ALA A 202 39.17 -13.85 -8.89
C ALA A 202 37.74 -14.38 -8.67
N PRO A 203 37.45 -15.06 -7.55
CA PRO A 203 36.09 -15.54 -7.26
C PRO A 203 35.12 -14.37 -7.05
N LEU A 204 33.84 -14.59 -7.33
CA LEU A 204 32.76 -13.67 -6.99
C LEU A 204 32.50 -13.75 -5.48
N CYS A 205 32.64 -12.63 -4.76
CA CYS A 205 32.52 -12.61 -3.31
C CYS A 205 31.45 -11.63 -2.81
N TYR A 206 31.08 -10.64 -3.62
CA TYR A 206 30.15 -9.59 -3.23
C TYR A 206 29.14 -9.31 -4.34
N ALA A 207 28.00 -8.74 -3.96
CA ALA A 207 26.96 -8.36 -4.92
C ALA A 207 27.46 -7.37 -5.99
N LYS A 208 28.44 -6.52 -5.66
CA LYS A 208 29.08 -5.61 -6.62
C LYS A 208 29.87 -6.32 -7.71
N ASP A 209 30.31 -7.56 -7.46
CA ASP A 209 31.02 -8.36 -8.45
C ASP A 209 30.02 -8.99 -9.44
N ILE A 210 28.71 -8.88 -9.17
CA ILE A 210 27.64 -9.42 -10.02
C ILE A 210 27.13 -8.37 -11.01
N THR A 211 27.38 -8.61 -12.30
CA THR A 211 26.86 -7.77 -13.38
C THR A 211 25.43 -8.15 -13.76
N PRO A 212 24.63 -7.20 -14.31
CA PRO A 212 23.31 -7.50 -14.85
C PRO A 212 23.34 -8.59 -15.92
N GLU A 213 24.41 -8.66 -16.70
CA GLU A 213 24.61 -9.67 -17.75
C GLU A 213 24.75 -11.09 -17.19
N MET A 214 25.46 -11.27 -16.07
CA MET A 214 25.54 -12.59 -15.41
C MET A 214 24.17 -13.04 -14.91
N VAL A 215 23.37 -12.12 -14.39
CA VAL A 215 21.99 -12.41 -13.97
C VAL A 215 21.11 -12.75 -15.16
N ALA A 216 21.23 -11.99 -16.26
CA ALA A 216 20.49 -12.26 -17.50
C ALA A 216 20.85 -13.63 -18.09
N SER A 217 22.15 -13.95 -18.14
CA SER A 217 22.65 -15.23 -18.63
C SER A 217 22.17 -16.41 -17.78
N TYR A 218 22.13 -16.24 -16.45
CA TYR A 218 21.59 -17.23 -15.54
C TYR A 218 20.10 -17.52 -15.85
N ARG A 219 19.29 -16.47 -16.03
CA ARG A 219 17.86 -16.60 -16.38
C ARG A 219 17.61 -17.18 -17.76
N ALA A 220 18.52 -16.98 -18.71
CA ALA A 220 18.40 -17.55 -20.04
C ALA A 220 18.70 -19.06 -20.08
N SER A 221 19.39 -19.58 -19.06
CA SER A 221 19.86 -20.97 -18.99
C SER A 221 19.13 -21.83 -17.95
N HIS A 222 18.29 -21.23 -17.10
CA HIS A 222 17.55 -21.87 -15.99
C HIS A 222 16.15 -21.29 -15.89
#